data_AF-A0A969HVV4-F1
#
_entry.id   AF-A0A969HVV4-F1
#
_cell.length_a   1.000
_cell.length_b   1.000
_cell.length_c   1.000
_cell.angle_alpha   90.00
_cell.angle_beta   90.00
_cell.angle_gamma   90.00
#
_symmetry.space_group_name_H-M   'P 1'
#
loop_
_entity.id
_entity.type
_entity.pdbx_description
1 polymer ?
#
loop_
_entity_poly.entity_id
_entity_poly.type
_entity_poly.pdbx_seq_one_letter_code
_entity_poly.pdbx_strand_id
1 'polypeptide(L)'
;MSCPNFVFATEPLLFSPVWIVVNLLAFFTPGEQGSWSQTDLIGIFIGTLLLTPLQAAGEEYGVRGLVFRVAGSWARGSRAGLVIGVLVSSVVFTAIHGSTDPYINVWYFVLAAGLALITWRSGGIEIAVVLHAVLNTVVFIGAALLRVDLGTALQDRSAGVGSPYQLVPTLTVVVITAVVWWRTRRTGPALTPARIPLRPDVRL
;
A
#
# COMPACT_ATOMS: atom_id res chain seq x y z
N MET A 1 13.76 -26.81 -8.19
CA MET A 1 13.25 -26.15 -6.98
C MET A 1 13.81 -24.74 -6.95
N SER A 2 13.04 -23.75 -7.40
CA SER A 2 13.45 -22.35 -7.29
C SER A 2 13.09 -21.87 -5.89
N CYS A 3 14.07 -21.36 -5.15
CA CYS A 3 13.88 -20.86 -3.79
C CYS A 3 12.78 -19.78 -3.79
N PRO A 4 11.72 -19.89 -2.94
CA PRO A 4 10.68 -18.86 -2.83
C PRO A 4 11.25 -17.47 -2.50
N ASN A 5 12.44 -17.44 -1.89
CA ASN A 5 13.14 -16.24 -1.43
C ASN A 5 13.61 -15.30 -2.55
N PHE A 6 13.68 -15.76 -3.81
CA PHE A 6 14.14 -14.91 -4.91
C PHE A 6 13.10 -13.85 -5.30
N VAL A 7 11.81 -14.08 -5.05
CA VAL A 7 10.73 -13.12 -5.36
C VAL A 7 10.73 -11.93 -4.38
N PHE A 8 11.07 -12.19 -3.11
CA PHE A 8 10.95 -11.21 -2.02
C PHE A 8 11.89 -10.00 -2.13
N ALA A 9 13.10 -10.17 -2.67
CA ALA A 9 14.08 -9.09 -2.73
C ALA A 9 14.03 -8.27 -4.04
N THR A 10 13.61 -8.88 -5.16
CA THR A 10 13.71 -8.24 -6.48
C THR A 10 12.43 -7.55 -6.94
N GLU A 11 11.25 -7.99 -6.50
CA GLU A 11 9.98 -7.41 -6.96
C GLU A 11 9.78 -5.95 -6.53
N PRO A 12 10.10 -5.53 -5.28
CA PRO A 12 9.99 -4.13 -4.91
C PRO A 12 10.92 -3.23 -5.73
N LEU A 13 12.15 -3.68 -6.00
CA LEU A 13 13.13 -2.96 -6.83
C LEU A 13 12.69 -2.84 -8.29
N LEU A 14 11.90 -3.78 -8.79
CA LEU A 14 11.36 -3.72 -10.15
C LEU A 14 10.26 -2.66 -10.30
N PHE A 15 9.36 -2.56 -9.32
CA PHE A 15 8.22 -1.64 -9.41
C PHE A 15 8.56 -0.23 -8.92
N SER A 16 9.51 -0.08 -8.00
CA SER A 16 9.86 1.22 -7.41
C SER A 16 10.22 2.30 -8.44
N PRO A 17 11.01 2.05 -9.51
CA PRO A 17 11.30 3.09 -10.50
C PRO A 17 10.06 3.61 -11.23
N VAL A 18 9.19 2.70 -11.69
CA VAL A 18 7.93 3.07 -12.35
C VAL A 18 7.04 3.83 -11.37
N TRP A 19 6.96 3.35 -10.14
CA TRP A 19 6.18 3.97 -9.08
C TRP A 19 6.67 5.37 -8.74
N ILE A 20 7.99 5.58 -8.63
CA ILE A 20 8.62 6.89 -8.44
C ILE A 20 8.25 7.81 -9.60
N VAL A 21 8.45 7.38 -10.85
CA VAL A 21 8.16 8.20 -12.03
C VAL A 21 6.70 8.66 -12.04
N VAL A 22 5.76 7.73 -11.84
CA VAL A 22 4.32 8.06 -11.83
C VAL A 22 3.97 9.05 -10.72
N ASN A 23 4.59 8.94 -9.55
CA ASN A 23 4.36 9.90 -8.46
C ASN A 23 5.01 11.26 -8.73
N LEU A 24 6.16 11.29 -9.39
CA LEU A 24 6.80 12.55 -9.80
C LEU A 24 5.97 13.31 -10.85
N LEU A 25 5.22 12.60 -11.69
CA LEU A 25 4.34 13.23 -12.67
C LEU A 25 3.25 14.11 -12.01
N ALA A 26 2.90 13.86 -10.74
CA ALA A 26 1.88 14.63 -10.03
C ALA A 26 2.29 16.09 -9.82
N PHE A 27 3.59 16.35 -9.81
CA PHE A 27 4.15 17.68 -9.59
C PHE A 27 4.16 18.58 -10.83
N PHE A 28 3.75 18.08 -12.01
CA PHE A 28 3.49 18.94 -13.17
C PHE A 28 2.15 19.67 -13.08
N THR A 29 1.29 19.27 -12.14
CA THR A 29 0.07 20.01 -11.78
C THR A 29 0.43 21.10 -10.78
N PRO A 30 0.13 22.38 -11.05
CA PRO A 30 0.42 23.46 -10.11
C PRO A 30 -0.31 23.25 -8.78
N GLY A 31 0.44 23.22 -7.68
CA GLY A 31 -0.09 23.23 -6.33
C GLY A 31 0.10 24.59 -5.67
N GLU A 32 -0.72 24.90 -4.67
CA GLU A 32 -0.49 26.09 -3.84
C GLU A 32 0.83 25.94 -3.06
N GLN A 33 1.59 27.04 -3.00
CA GLN A 33 2.85 27.06 -2.26
C GLN A 33 2.63 27.58 -0.85
N GLY A 34 3.20 26.88 0.13
CA GLY A 34 3.23 27.30 1.52
C GLY A 34 4.42 28.21 1.81
N SER A 35 4.26 29.11 2.79
CA SER A 35 5.31 30.02 3.25
C SER A 35 6.28 29.36 4.25
N TRP A 36 6.85 28.22 3.88
CA TRP A 36 7.76 27.45 4.74
C TRP A 36 9.14 28.09 4.85
N SER A 37 9.68 28.17 6.07
CA SER A 37 11.08 28.54 6.27
C SER A 37 12.02 27.41 5.82
N GLN A 38 13.30 27.72 5.61
CA GLN A 38 14.28 26.68 5.26
C GLN A 38 14.43 25.63 6.38
N THR A 39 14.31 26.05 7.63
CA THR A 39 14.33 25.15 8.79
C THR A 39 13.13 24.19 8.77
N ASP A 40 11.94 24.68 8.42
CA ASP A 40 10.74 23.84 8.32
C ASP A 40 10.91 22.78 7.22
N LEU A 41 11.42 23.19 6.05
CA LEU A 41 11.65 22.27 4.93
C LEU A 41 12.68 21.18 5.28
N ILE A 42 13.76 21.53 5.99
CA ILE A 42 14.73 20.55 6.50
C ILE A 42 14.07 19.61 7.51
N GLY A 43 13.25 20.14 8.42
CA GLY A 43 12.49 19.35 9.38
C GLY A 43 11.53 18.37 8.72
N ILE A 44 10.76 18.82 7.73
CA ILE A 44 9.86 17.98 6.93
C ILE A 44 10.65 16.90 6.20
N PHE A 45 11.78 17.23 5.58
CA PHE A 45 12.62 16.26 4.86
C PHE A 45 13.16 15.16 5.80
N ILE A 46 13.75 15.55 6.93
CA ILE A 46 14.28 14.59 7.91
C ILE A 46 13.14 13.76 8.52
N GLY A 47 12.04 14.40 8.92
CA GLY A 47 10.87 13.72 9.44
C GLY A 47 10.30 12.73 8.42
N THR A 48 10.24 13.11 7.15
CA THR A 48 9.78 12.24 6.06
C THR A 48 10.65 10.99 5.96
N LEU A 49 11.98 11.12 5.93
CA LEU A 49 12.89 9.99 5.79
C LEU A 49 12.85 9.02 6.98
N LEU A 50 12.66 9.55 8.20
CA LEU A 50 12.70 8.74 9.42
C LEU A 50 11.34 8.14 9.76
N LEU A 51 10.25 8.91 9.60
CA LEU A 51 8.94 8.56 10.12
C LEU A 51 8.02 7.97 9.07
N THR A 52 8.11 8.37 7.80
CA THR A 52 7.19 7.89 6.76
C THR A 52 7.31 6.39 6.52
N PRO A 53 8.51 5.77 6.47
CA PRO A 53 8.62 4.32 6.35
C PRO A 53 8.02 3.58 7.56
N LEU A 54 8.18 4.14 8.76
CA LEU A 54 7.59 3.59 9.99
C LEU A 54 6.07 3.74 10.01
N GLN A 55 5.55 4.87 9.54
CA GLN A 55 4.13 5.15 9.37
C GLN A 55 3.51 4.17 8.36
N ALA A 56 4.10 4.03 7.17
CA ALA A 56 3.66 3.06 6.18
C ALA A 56 3.67 1.63 6.76
N ALA A 57 4.74 1.22 7.46
CA ALA A 57 4.78 -0.08 8.12
C ALA A 57 3.62 -0.25 9.12
N GLY A 58 3.40 0.72 10.01
CA GLY A 58 2.31 0.69 10.98
C GLY A 58 0.94 0.54 10.33
N GLU A 59 0.67 1.28 9.25
CA GLU A 59 -0.58 1.18 8.50
C GLU A 59 -0.73 -0.18 7.81
N GLU A 60 0.33 -0.72 7.19
CA GLU A 60 0.30 -2.08 6.63
C GLU A 60 0.04 -3.16 7.67
N TYR A 61 0.72 -3.11 8.82
CA TYR A 61 0.48 -4.06 9.91
C TYR A 61 -0.95 -3.95 10.45
N GLY A 62 -1.48 -2.74 10.64
CA GLY A 62 -2.86 -2.53 11.10
C GLY A 62 -3.90 -3.01 10.09
N VAL A 63 -3.76 -2.63 8.83
CA VAL A 63 -4.81 -2.83 7.83
C VAL A 63 -4.69 -4.20 7.15
N ARG A 64 -3.50 -4.56 6.65
CA ARG A 64 -3.25 -5.83 5.94
C ARG A 64 -2.90 -6.97 6.92
N GLY A 65 -2.26 -6.64 8.04
CA GLY A 65 -1.94 -7.61 9.08
C GLY A 65 -3.14 -7.95 9.96
N LEU A 66 -3.78 -6.95 10.57
CA LEU A 66 -4.86 -7.16 11.54
C LEU A 66 -6.26 -7.17 10.88
N VAL A 67 -6.71 -6.04 10.31
CA VAL A 67 -8.08 -5.88 9.80
C VAL A 67 -8.42 -6.93 8.74
N PHE A 68 -7.56 -7.10 7.73
CA PHE A 68 -7.72 -8.09 6.67
C PHE A 68 -7.88 -9.51 7.22
N ARG A 69 -7.02 -9.92 8.17
CA ARG A 69 -7.03 -11.29 8.71
C ARG A 69 -8.25 -11.54 9.59
N VAL A 70 -8.62 -10.58 10.44
CA VAL A 70 -9.81 -10.65 11.29
C VAL A 70 -11.06 -10.77 10.42
N ALA A 71 -11.23 -9.88 9.44
CA ALA A 71 -12.38 -9.89 8.55
C ALA A 71 -12.44 -11.18 7.72
N GLY A 72 -11.31 -11.60 7.14
CA GLY A 72 -11.24 -12.84 6.35
C GLY A 72 -11.55 -14.09 7.15
N SER A 73 -11.32 -14.09 8.48
CA SER A 73 -11.61 -15.23 9.36
C SER A 73 -13.11 -15.51 9.55
N TRP A 74 -13.98 -14.55 9.26
CA TRP A 74 -15.43 -14.69 9.39
C TRP A 74 -16.05 -15.53 8.26
N ALA A 75 -15.32 -15.74 7.17
CA ALA A 75 -15.82 -16.48 6.02
C ALA A 75 -15.56 -17.98 6.13
N ARG A 76 -16.47 -18.79 5.58
CA ARG A 76 -16.22 -20.23 5.36
C ARG A 76 -15.52 -20.43 4.01
N GLY A 77 -14.23 -20.73 4.05
CA GLY A 77 -13.42 -21.10 2.88
C GLY A 77 -12.48 -19.99 2.38
N SER A 78 -11.40 -20.40 1.74
CA SER A 78 -10.26 -19.52 1.40
C SER A 78 -10.62 -18.40 0.43
N ARG A 79 -11.48 -18.65 -0.57
CA ARG A 79 -11.89 -17.64 -1.56
C ARG A 79 -12.80 -16.59 -0.93
N ALA A 80 -13.79 -17.01 -0.15
CA ALA A 80 -14.69 -16.09 0.54
C ALA A 80 -13.91 -15.25 1.57
N GLY A 81 -12.98 -15.86 2.30
CA GLY A 81 -12.11 -15.16 3.26
C GLY A 81 -11.22 -14.12 2.59
N LEU A 82 -10.65 -14.44 1.42
CA LEU A 82 -9.89 -13.46 0.63
C LEU A 82 -10.76 -12.27 0.22
N VAL A 83 -11.94 -12.52 -0.34
CA VAL A 83 -12.84 -11.44 -0.81
C VAL A 83 -13.25 -10.55 0.36
N ILE A 84 -13.69 -11.14 1.48
CA ILE A 84 -14.09 -10.36 2.67
C ILE A 84 -12.91 -9.58 3.24
N GLY A 85 -11.73 -10.22 3.35
CA GLY A 85 -10.51 -9.58 3.83
C GLY A 85 -10.13 -8.36 2.99
N VAL A 86 -10.04 -8.50 1.67
CA VAL A 86 -9.71 -7.41 0.73
C VAL A 86 -10.75 -6.29 0.84
N LEU A 87 -12.04 -6.61 0.76
CA LEU A 87 -13.08 -5.59 0.75
C LEU A 87 -13.12 -4.81 2.06
N VAL A 88 -13.15 -5.50 3.21
CA VAL A 88 -13.24 -4.84 4.51
C VAL A 88 -11.99 -4.01 4.77
N SER A 89 -10.78 -4.54 4.55
CA SER A 89 -9.57 -3.77 4.79
C SER A 89 -9.46 -2.55 3.88
N SER A 90 -9.90 -2.65 2.62
CA SER A 90 -9.82 -1.55 1.66
C SER A 90 -10.87 -0.47 1.92
N VAL A 91 -12.08 -0.87 2.32
CA VAL A 91 -13.12 0.08 2.75
C VAL A 91 -12.67 0.82 4.01
N VAL A 92 -12.15 0.09 5.01
CA VAL A 92 -11.64 0.72 6.25
C VAL A 92 -10.50 1.70 5.93
N PHE A 93 -9.52 1.29 5.12
CA PHE A 93 -8.43 2.19 4.71
C PHE A 93 -8.94 3.43 4.00
N THR A 94 -9.87 3.28 3.05
CA THR A 94 -10.46 4.43 2.34
C THR A 94 -11.21 5.35 3.31
N ALA A 95 -12.01 4.78 4.21
CA ALA A 95 -12.84 5.54 5.15
C ALA A 95 -12.00 6.36 6.14
N ILE A 96 -10.90 5.82 6.67
CA ILE A 96 -10.04 6.57 7.62
C ILE A 96 -9.36 7.79 6.99
N HIS A 97 -9.26 7.83 5.65
CA HIS A 97 -8.74 9.00 4.94
C HIS A 97 -9.77 10.14 4.84
N GLY A 98 -11.04 9.88 5.17
CA GLY A 98 -12.05 10.93 5.39
C GLY A 98 -12.37 11.80 4.17
N SER A 99 -12.15 11.30 2.95
CA SER A 99 -12.45 12.06 1.74
C SER A 99 -13.91 11.94 1.33
N THR A 100 -14.48 13.04 0.85
CA THR A 100 -15.79 13.04 0.17
C THR A 100 -15.65 13.10 -1.35
N ASP A 101 -14.42 13.18 -1.86
CA ASP A 101 -14.13 13.24 -3.29
C ASP A 101 -14.08 11.83 -3.92
N PRO A 102 -14.78 11.60 -5.04
CA PRO A 102 -14.82 10.28 -5.67
C PRO A 102 -13.46 9.83 -6.26
N TYR A 103 -12.66 10.74 -6.81
CA TYR A 103 -11.35 10.38 -7.38
C TYR A 103 -10.37 9.98 -6.28
N ILE A 104 -10.36 10.73 -5.17
CA ILE A 104 -9.51 10.42 -4.01
C ILE A 104 -9.94 9.10 -3.36
N ASN A 105 -11.26 8.87 -3.21
CA ASN A 105 -11.77 7.62 -2.66
C ASN A 105 -11.47 6.40 -3.54
N VAL A 106 -11.63 6.52 -4.86
CA VAL A 106 -11.26 5.44 -5.81
C VAL A 106 -9.76 5.14 -5.71
N TRP A 107 -8.92 6.17 -5.64
CA TRP A 107 -7.48 6.03 -5.46
C TRP A 107 -7.13 5.24 -4.20
N TYR A 108 -7.64 5.66 -3.03
CA TYR A 108 -7.35 4.97 -1.77
C TYR A 108 -7.86 3.53 -1.75
N PHE A 109 -9.06 3.30 -2.30
CA PHE A 109 -9.64 1.96 -2.35
C PHE A 109 -8.81 1.02 -3.23
N VAL A 110 -8.42 1.46 -4.43
CA VAL A 110 -7.63 0.65 -5.36
C VAL A 110 -6.22 0.42 -4.84
N LEU A 111 -5.59 1.43 -4.24
CA LEU A 111 -4.30 1.28 -3.56
C LEU A 111 -4.40 0.20 -2.48
N ALA A 112 -5.37 0.33 -1.56
CA ALA A 112 -5.54 -0.61 -0.46
C ALA A 112 -5.85 -2.04 -0.95
N ALA A 113 -6.71 -2.18 -1.95
CA ALA A 113 -7.07 -3.48 -2.52
C ALA A 113 -5.87 -4.13 -3.22
N GLY A 114 -5.11 -3.34 -3.99
CA GLY A 114 -3.90 -3.81 -4.67
C GLY A 114 -2.84 -4.31 -3.69
N LEU A 115 -2.57 -3.55 -2.62
CA LEU A 115 -1.62 -3.95 -1.57
C LEU A 115 -2.10 -5.17 -0.77
N ALA A 116 -3.40 -5.30 -0.51
CA ALA A 116 -3.97 -6.48 0.13
C ALA A 116 -3.83 -7.74 -0.74
N LEU A 117 -4.11 -7.63 -2.05
CA LEU A 117 -3.92 -8.73 -3.00
C LEU A 117 -2.46 -9.13 -3.14
N ILE A 118 -1.54 -8.15 -3.23
CA ILE A 118 -0.09 -8.41 -3.26
C ILE A 118 0.33 -9.14 -1.98
N THR A 119 -0.08 -8.65 -0.81
CA THR A 119 0.21 -9.27 0.50
C THR A 119 -0.25 -10.73 0.55
N TRP A 120 -1.49 -10.99 0.15
CA TRP A 120 -2.03 -12.34 0.10
C TRP A 120 -1.22 -13.22 -0.85
N ARG A 121 -0.82 -12.67 -2.00
CA ARG A 121 -0.17 -13.40 -3.07
C ARG A 121 1.29 -13.73 -2.82
N SER A 122 2.02 -12.82 -2.19
CA SER A 122 3.40 -12.99 -1.75
C SER A 122 3.51 -13.82 -0.47
N GLY A 123 2.45 -13.87 0.33
CA GLY A 123 2.46 -14.50 1.65
C GLY A 123 3.11 -13.65 2.75
N GLY A 124 3.43 -12.38 2.44
CA GLY A 124 4.14 -11.46 3.32
C GLY A 124 3.74 -10.02 3.07
N ILE A 125 3.82 -9.18 4.11
CA ILE A 125 3.42 -7.77 4.06
C ILE A 125 4.54 -6.85 3.56
N GLU A 126 5.76 -7.36 3.42
CA GLU A 126 6.97 -6.58 3.18
C GLU A 126 6.89 -5.80 1.86
N ILE A 127 6.38 -6.42 0.80
CA ILE A 127 6.22 -5.75 -0.50
C ILE A 127 5.23 -4.58 -0.37
N ALA A 128 4.13 -4.76 0.37
CA ALA A 128 3.16 -3.71 0.58
C ALA A 128 3.75 -2.55 1.39
N VAL A 129 4.52 -2.84 2.42
CA VAL A 129 5.26 -1.85 3.22
C VAL A 129 6.21 -1.05 2.35
N VAL A 130 7.00 -1.70 1.50
CA VAL A 130 7.96 -0.99 0.63
C VAL A 130 7.23 -0.11 -0.40
N LEU A 131 6.21 -0.63 -1.09
CA LEU A 131 5.48 0.16 -2.08
C LEU A 131 4.78 1.38 -1.47
N HIS A 132 4.20 1.23 -0.29
CA HIS A 132 3.57 2.32 0.44
C HIS A 132 4.59 3.31 1.01
N ALA A 133 5.69 2.83 1.60
CA ALA A 133 6.75 3.70 2.09
C ALA A 133 7.36 4.53 0.94
N VAL A 134 7.65 3.91 -0.21
CA VAL A 134 8.17 4.60 -1.40
C VAL A 134 7.17 5.64 -1.90
N LEU A 135 5.87 5.28 -2.00
CA LEU A 135 4.81 6.21 -2.38
C LEU A 135 4.87 7.49 -1.53
N ASN A 136 4.69 7.34 -0.23
CA ASN A 136 4.53 8.49 0.66
C ASN A 136 5.84 9.27 0.79
N THR A 137 6.99 8.58 0.84
CA THR A 137 8.30 9.24 0.94
C THR A 137 8.58 10.11 -0.29
N VAL A 138 8.31 9.61 -1.50
CA VAL A 138 8.52 10.37 -2.74
C VAL A 138 7.57 11.57 -2.79
N VAL A 139 6.29 11.36 -2.43
CA VAL A 139 5.29 12.44 -2.42
C VAL A 139 5.66 13.53 -1.42
N PHE A 140 6.03 13.17 -0.19
CA PHE A 140 6.38 14.16 0.83
C PHE A 140 7.72 14.87 0.56
N ILE A 141 8.73 14.17 0.06
CA ILE A 141 9.98 14.82 -0.36
C ILE A 141 9.72 15.79 -1.52
N GLY A 142 8.99 15.35 -2.56
CA GLY A 142 8.67 16.22 -3.69
C GLY A 142 7.85 17.45 -3.28
N ALA A 143 6.88 17.27 -2.38
CA ALA A 143 6.10 18.37 -1.81
C ALA A 143 6.98 19.37 -1.04
N ALA A 144 7.94 18.88 -0.24
CA ALA A 144 8.89 19.75 0.46
C ALA A 144 9.81 20.51 -0.52
N LEU A 145 10.36 19.82 -1.53
CA LEU A 145 11.22 20.45 -2.54
C LEU A 145 10.52 21.55 -3.33
N LEU A 146 9.24 21.36 -3.62
CA LEU A 146 8.41 22.32 -4.37
C LEU A 146 7.65 23.29 -3.46
N ARG A 147 7.88 23.24 -2.14
CA ARG A 147 7.24 24.08 -1.13
C ARG A 147 5.71 24.03 -1.19
N VAL A 148 5.14 22.89 -1.53
CA VAL A 148 3.69 22.68 -1.54
C VAL A 148 3.14 23.01 -0.14
N ASP A 149 1.99 23.68 -0.07
CA ASP A 149 1.25 23.84 1.17
C ASP A 149 0.70 22.49 1.63
N LEU A 150 1.50 21.77 2.42
CA LEU A 150 1.12 20.48 3.00
C LEU A 150 -0.06 20.60 3.96
N GLY A 151 -0.30 21.75 4.57
CA GLY A 151 -1.44 21.97 5.46
C GLY A 151 -2.73 21.87 4.67
N THR A 152 -2.84 22.65 3.60
CA THR A 152 -4.00 22.62 2.70
C THR A 152 -4.08 21.30 1.95
N ALA A 153 -2.99 20.83 1.34
CA ALA A 153 -2.98 19.61 0.53
C ALA A 153 -3.30 18.33 1.33
N LEU A 154 -3.00 18.29 2.63
CA LEU A 154 -3.32 17.15 3.49
C LEU A 154 -4.61 17.32 4.29
N GLN A 155 -5.26 18.47 4.28
CA GLN A 155 -6.52 18.68 5.01
C GLN A 155 -7.71 18.76 4.07
N ASP A 156 -7.54 19.34 2.89
CA ASP A 156 -8.63 19.46 1.93
C ASP A 156 -8.82 18.16 1.14
N ARG A 157 -9.82 17.39 1.59
CA ARG A 157 -10.30 16.18 0.92
C ARG A 157 -11.79 16.28 0.61
N SER A 158 -12.28 17.50 0.46
CA SER A 158 -13.66 17.80 0.13
C SER A 158 -13.99 17.44 -1.32
N ALA A 159 -15.27 17.25 -1.62
CA ALA A 159 -15.73 16.88 -2.96
C ALA A 159 -15.35 17.95 -4.00
N GLY A 160 -14.69 17.54 -5.08
CA GLY A 160 -14.26 18.41 -6.18
C GLY A 160 -12.80 18.82 -6.12
N VAL A 161 -12.07 18.47 -5.06
CA VAL A 161 -10.62 18.73 -4.92
C VAL A 161 -9.79 17.67 -5.64
N GLY A 162 -10.32 16.46 -5.76
CA GLY A 162 -9.70 15.42 -6.57
C GLY A 162 -9.79 15.75 -8.05
N SER A 163 -8.91 15.13 -8.85
CA SER A 163 -8.88 15.32 -10.30
C SER A 163 -8.85 13.97 -11.04
N PRO A 164 -9.11 13.97 -12.36
CA PRO A 164 -8.89 12.78 -13.17
C PRO A 164 -7.44 12.26 -13.15
N TYR A 165 -6.46 13.10 -12.79
CA TYR A 165 -5.06 12.69 -12.68
C TYR A 165 -4.87 11.54 -11.68
N GLN A 166 -5.68 11.48 -10.60
CA GLN A 166 -5.65 10.38 -9.62
C GLN A 166 -5.86 9.00 -10.27
N LEU A 167 -6.44 8.92 -11.48
CA LEU A 167 -6.57 7.67 -12.22
C LEU A 167 -5.21 7.12 -12.72
N VAL A 168 -4.20 7.96 -12.92
CA VAL A 168 -2.86 7.53 -13.37
C VAL A 168 -2.15 6.64 -12.35
N PRO A 169 -1.93 7.06 -11.08
CA PRO A 169 -1.36 6.19 -10.08
C PRO A 169 -2.32 5.02 -9.75
N THR A 170 -3.63 5.23 -9.79
CA THR A 170 -4.64 4.15 -9.62
C THR A 170 -4.42 3.02 -10.63
N LEU A 171 -4.36 3.33 -11.93
CA LEU A 171 -4.11 2.35 -12.99
C LEU A 171 -2.74 1.69 -12.83
N THR A 172 -1.74 2.43 -12.36
CA THR A 172 -0.40 1.89 -12.10
C THR A 172 -0.44 0.82 -11.01
N VAL A 173 -1.19 1.00 -9.92
CA VAL A 173 -1.41 -0.06 -8.91
C VAL A 173 -2.06 -1.28 -9.54
N VAL A 174 -3.13 -1.08 -10.32
CA VAL A 174 -3.82 -2.20 -11.00
C VAL A 174 -2.85 -3.00 -11.85
N VAL A 175 -1.98 -2.34 -12.62
CA VAL A 175 -0.96 -2.98 -13.44
C VAL A 175 0.07 -3.72 -12.57
N ILE A 176 0.59 -3.10 -11.51
CA ILE A 176 1.54 -3.75 -10.59
C ILE A 176 0.91 -5.00 -9.97
N THR A 177 -0.31 -4.89 -9.43
CA THR A 177 -1.04 -6.03 -8.86
C THR A 177 -1.28 -7.13 -9.90
N ALA A 178 -1.66 -6.78 -11.13
CA ALA A 178 -1.86 -7.74 -12.20
C ALA A 178 -0.55 -8.46 -12.59
N VAL A 179 0.57 -7.75 -12.65
CA VAL A 179 1.89 -8.32 -12.95
C VAL A 179 2.34 -9.26 -11.83
N VAL A 180 2.23 -8.85 -10.57
CA VAL A 180 2.53 -9.71 -9.40
C VAL A 180 1.66 -10.96 -9.44
N TRP A 181 0.35 -10.80 -9.67
CA TRP A 181 -0.58 -11.92 -9.77
C TRP A 181 -0.20 -12.89 -10.89
N TRP A 182 0.12 -12.36 -12.08
CA TRP A 182 0.48 -13.15 -13.25
C TRP A 182 1.79 -13.93 -13.05
N ARG A 183 2.82 -13.27 -12.51
CA ARG A 183 4.14 -13.90 -12.28
C ARG A 183 4.06 -14.99 -11.22
N THR A 184 3.29 -14.75 -10.17
CA THR A 184 3.17 -15.69 -9.07
C THR A 184 2.10 -16.76 -9.33
N ARG A 185 1.25 -16.66 -10.37
CA ARG A 185 0.08 -17.54 -10.61
C ARG A 185 0.34 -19.04 -10.47
N ARG A 186 1.57 -19.50 -10.72
CA ARG A 186 1.98 -20.92 -10.63
C ARG A 186 2.47 -21.36 -9.26
N THR A 187 2.85 -20.43 -8.37
CA THR A 187 3.46 -20.75 -7.06
C THR A 187 2.48 -20.65 -5.88
N GLY A 188 1.26 -20.16 -6.10
CA GLY A 188 0.23 -19.99 -5.05
C GLY A 188 0.65 -19.03 -3.92
N PRO A 189 -0.27 -18.61 -3.05
CA PRO A 189 0.08 -17.97 -1.79
C PRO A 189 0.75 -19.00 -0.85
N ALA A 190 1.58 -18.54 0.08
CA ALA A 190 2.17 -19.43 1.09
C ALA A 190 1.05 -20.14 1.88
N LEU A 191 1.05 -21.48 1.86
CA LEU A 191 0.08 -22.27 2.58
C LEU A 191 0.53 -22.47 4.03
N THR A 192 -0.42 -22.51 4.97
CA THR A 192 -0.13 -22.98 6.32
C THR A 192 0.46 -24.40 6.22
N PRO A 193 1.60 -24.69 6.86
CA PRO A 193 2.14 -26.04 6.90
C PRO A 193 1.07 -27.02 7.36
N ALA A 194 0.94 -28.15 6.67
CA ALA A 194 -0.01 -29.18 7.07
C ALA A 194 0.28 -29.59 8.53
N ARG A 195 -0.77 -29.69 9.34
CA ARG A 195 -0.64 -30.19 10.71
C ARG A 195 0.00 -31.57 10.64
N ILE A 196 1.22 -31.73 11.14
CA ILE A 196 1.84 -33.04 11.28
C ILE A 196 0.91 -33.85 12.20
N PRO A 197 0.35 -34.99 11.76
CA PRO A 197 -0.44 -35.83 12.66
C PRO A 197 0.46 -36.22 13.83
N LEU A 198 0.03 -35.89 15.06
CA LEU A 198 0.67 -36.43 16.26
C LEU A 198 0.64 -37.95 16.12
N ARG A 199 1.82 -38.59 16.10
CA ARG A 199 1.91 -40.06 16.14
C ARG A 199 1.21 -40.54 17.42
N PRO A 200 0.17 -41.38 17.35
CA PRO A 200 -0.60 -41.84 18.50
C PRO A 200 0.16 -42.80 19.45
N ASP A 201 1.46 -42.98 19.28
CA ASP A 201 2.26 -44.07 19.82
C ASP A 201 3.25 -43.68 20.94
N VAL A 202 2.97 -42.63 21.71
CA VAL A 202 3.61 -42.42 23.02
C VAL A 202 2.56 -42.51 24.13
N ARG A 203 2.29 -43.75 24.56
CA ARG A 203 1.75 -44.01 25.90
C ARG A 203 2.95 -44.20 26.83
N LEU A 204 3.13 -43.26 27.75
CA LEU A 204 3.99 -43.45 28.93
C LEU A 204 3.35 -44.46 29.88
#